data_AF-A0A960PI81-F1
#
_entry.id   AF-A0A960PI81-F1
#
_cell.length_a   1.000
_cell.length_b   1.000
_cell.length_c   1.000
_cell.angle_alpha   90.00
_cell.angle_beta   90.00
_cell.angle_gamma   90.00
#
_symmetry.space_group_name_H-M   'P 1'
#
loop_
_entity.id
_entity.type
_entity.pdbx_description
1 polymer ?
#
loop_
_entity_poly.entity_id
_entity_poly.type
_entity_poly.pdbx_seq_one_letter_code
_entity_poly.pdbx_strand_id
1 'polypeptide(L)'
;MSTAQATRRDPDRSEAFEWAASTRATWREVLDALADGTLDLDDLWRRVADDPAVAELKLLTALEARPGAKKVLTRRALDALGVSQSITLGQLDGPARHRLAATFADPAAPDPAASEFDGVIIVISGPGGVGKGTIVQRLLDEDDRLWLSRSWTTRARRDGEPADAYRWATPEEFAAHAAAGGFLEWVEFLDYCQGSPMPAPPEGHDVIFEIDVAGAASVLERWGDAVTVFIDTPNRIEQEARLRGRGDSPERIAQRLLKADEEVAAAFKLGCEVVINDDLDATVAELQRLIAEARAKKAAAR
;
A
#
# COMPACT_ATOMS: atom_id res chain seq x y z
N MET A 1 -28.87 20.37 58.45
CA MET A 1 -29.16 18.95 58.17
C MET A 1 -29.56 18.86 56.71
N SER A 2 -28.67 18.31 55.88
CA SER A 2 -28.83 18.14 54.44
C SER A 2 -29.69 16.90 54.17
N THR A 3 -30.73 17.02 53.35
CA THR A 3 -31.57 15.89 52.94
C THR A 3 -31.43 15.67 51.45
N ALA A 4 -31.17 14.40 51.11
CA ALA A 4 -30.71 13.89 49.83
C ALA A 4 -31.64 14.18 48.64
N GLN A 5 -31.06 14.65 47.53
CA GLN A 5 -31.62 14.47 46.21
C GLN A 5 -31.22 13.08 45.71
N ALA A 6 -32.16 12.14 45.75
CA ALA A 6 -32.03 10.87 45.05
C ALA A 6 -32.10 11.14 43.54
N THR A 7 -30.98 10.94 42.85
CA THR A 7 -30.90 10.90 41.39
C THR A 7 -31.68 9.69 40.89
N ARG A 8 -32.89 9.91 40.35
CA ARG A 8 -33.57 8.91 39.51
C ARG A 8 -32.67 8.64 38.31
N ARG A 9 -32.02 7.48 38.27
CA ARG A 9 -31.37 6.97 37.06
C ARG A 9 -32.45 6.78 35.99
N ASP A 10 -32.22 7.39 34.84
CA ASP A 10 -33.07 7.27 33.67
C ASP A 10 -32.86 5.87 33.05
N PRO A 11 -33.86 4.97 33.11
CA PRO A 11 -33.69 3.54 32.78
C PRO A 11 -33.22 3.31 31.34
N ASP A 12 -33.67 4.14 30.40
CA ASP A 12 -33.33 4.09 28.97
C ASP A 12 -31.83 4.34 28.73
N ARG A 13 -31.23 5.25 29.51
CA ARG A 13 -29.81 5.58 29.39
C ARG A 13 -28.91 4.50 29.97
N SER A 14 -29.30 3.88 31.09
CA SER A 14 -28.57 2.74 31.67
C SER A 14 -28.64 1.49 30.81
N GLU A 15 -29.82 1.18 30.25
CA GLU A 15 -30.01 0.03 29.36
C GLU A 15 -29.23 0.23 28.05
N ALA A 16 -29.19 1.44 27.50
CA ALA A 16 -28.36 1.76 26.34
C ALA A 16 -26.85 1.62 26.63
N PHE A 17 -26.38 1.99 27.83
CA PHE A 17 -24.97 1.81 28.23
C PHE A 17 -24.62 0.35 28.43
N GLU A 18 -25.48 -0.44 29.07
CA GLU A 18 -25.28 -1.87 29.28
C GLU A 18 -25.33 -2.65 27.96
N TRP A 19 -26.26 -2.30 27.07
CA TRP A 19 -26.34 -2.86 25.72
C TRP A 19 -25.10 -2.51 24.89
N ALA A 20 -24.63 -1.26 24.92
CA ALA A 20 -23.41 -0.86 24.22
C ALA A 20 -22.14 -1.53 24.78
N ALA A 21 -22.08 -1.76 26.10
CA ALA A 21 -20.97 -2.47 26.74
C ALA A 21 -20.98 -3.96 26.37
N SER A 22 -22.16 -4.60 26.40
CA SER A 22 -22.36 -5.99 26.00
C SER A 22 -22.03 -6.21 24.52
N THR A 23 -22.51 -5.33 23.63
CA THR A 23 -22.26 -5.40 22.18
C THR A 23 -20.77 -5.30 21.87
N ARG A 24 -20.03 -4.41 22.53
CA ARG A 24 -18.57 -4.30 22.35
C ARG A 24 -17.81 -5.51 22.87
N ALA A 25 -18.30 -6.17 23.92
CA ALA A 25 -17.71 -7.40 24.42
C ALA A 25 -17.88 -8.52 23.37
N THR A 26 -19.08 -8.67 22.81
CA THR A 26 -19.35 -9.60 21.71
C THR A 26 -18.48 -9.31 20.48
N TRP A 27 -18.35 -8.05 20.07
CA TRP A 27 -17.49 -7.68 18.93
C TRP A 27 -16.04 -8.03 19.17
N ARG A 28 -15.51 -7.78 20.37
CA ARG A 28 -14.14 -8.13 20.72
C ARG A 28 -13.93 -9.65 20.66
N GLU A 29 -14.84 -10.44 21.23
CA GLU A 29 -14.79 -11.90 21.15
C GLU A 29 -14.73 -12.38 19.70
N VAL A 30 -15.62 -11.85 18.83
CA VAL A 30 -15.65 -12.22 17.42
C VAL A 30 -14.37 -11.83 16.68
N LEU A 31 -13.86 -10.62 16.93
CA LEU A 31 -12.63 -10.14 16.27
C LEU A 31 -11.39 -10.92 16.74
N ASP A 32 -11.31 -11.26 18.02
CA ASP A 32 -10.20 -12.06 18.57
C ASP A 32 -10.23 -13.48 17.97
N ALA A 33 -11.42 -14.10 17.87
CA ALA A 33 -11.61 -15.42 17.27
C ALA A 33 -11.37 -15.44 15.74
N LEU A 34 -11.69 -14.35 15.05
CA LEU A 34 -11.32 -14.17 13.64
C LEU A 34 -9.80 -14.04 13.49
N ALA A 35 -9.13 -13.33 14.42
CA ALA A 35 -7.70 -13.05 14.37
C ALA A 35 -6.82 -14.25 14.71
N ASP A 36 -7.26 -15.16 15.58
CA ASP A 36 -6.57 -16.40 15.89
C ASP A 36 -6.96 -17.58 14.97
N GLY A 37 -7.97 -17.38 14.12
CA GLY A 37 -8.45 -18.36 13.15
C GLY A 37 -9.37 -19.44 13.73
N THR A 38 -9.84 -19.28 14.97
CA THR A 38 -10.82 -20.19 15.57
C THR A 38 -12.26 -19.97 15.08
N LEU A 39 -12.51 -18.84 14.42
CA LEU A 39 -13.77 -18.53 13.73
C LEU A 39 -13.49 -18.28 12.24
N ASP A 40 -14.14 -19.04 11.36
CA ASP A 40 -14.10 -18.76 9.91
C ASP A 40 -15.28 -17.89 9.44
N LEU A 41 -15.35 -17.56 8.15
CA LEU A 41 -16.44 -16.74 7.61
C LEU A 41 -17.79 -17.47 7.63
N ASP A 42 -17.82 -18.79 7.48
CA ASP A 42 -19.06 -19.56 7.48
C ASP A 42 -19.65 -19.66 8.90
N ASP A 43 -18.80 -19.83 9.91
CA ASP A 43 -19.14 -19.68 11.32
C ASP A 43 -19.62 -18.26 11.64
N LEU A 44 -18.95 -17.23 11.12
CA LEU A 44 -19.35 -15.84 11.30
C LEU A 44 -20.75 -15.58 10.74
N TRP A 45 -21.07 -16.09 9.54
CA TRP A 45 -22.39 -15.91 8.94
C TRP A 45 -23.50 -16.62 9.70
N ARG A 46 -23.21 -17.78 10.30
CA ARG A 46 -24.14 -18.44 11.24
C ARG A 46 -24.39 -17.56 12.47
N ARG A 47 -23.32 -17.01 13.08
CA ARG A 47 -23.47 -16.09 14.22
C ARG A 47 -24.25 -14.82 13.88
N VAL A 48 -24.08 -14.25 12.69
CA VAL A 48 -24.86 -13.07 12.23
C VAL A 48 -26.36 -13.37 12.18
N ALA A 49 -26.76 -14.60 11.88
CA ALA A 49 -28.18 -14.99 11.86
C ALA A 49 -28.78 -15.11 13.27
N ASP A 50 -27.96 -15.50 14.26
CA ASP A 50 -28.41 -15.84 15.61
C ASP A 50 -28.19 -14.69 16.63
N ASP A 51 -27.24 -13.79 16.39
CA ASP A 51 -26.86 -12.72 17.32
C ASP A 51 -26.95 -11.32 16.66
N PRO A 52 -27.96 -10.50 17.03
CA PRO A 52 -28.10 -9.13 16.53
C PRO A 52 -26.90 -8.23 16.83
N ALA A 53 -26.15 -8.47 17.92
CA ALA A 53 -24.95 -7.70 18.20
C ALA A 53 -23.87 -7.98 17.16
N VAL A 54 -23.71 -9.23 16.72
CA VAL A 54 -22.76 -9.59 15.66
C VAL A 54 -23.18 -8.99 14.31
N ALA A 55 -24.48 -8.94 14.02
CA ALA A 55 -24.99 -8.33 12.79
C ALA A 55 -24.63 -6.83 12.64
N GLU A 56 -24.46 -6.11 13.76
CA GLU A 56 -24.08 -4.69 13.79
C GLU A 56 -22.57 -4.43 13.65
N LEU A 57 -21.72 -5.48 13.70
CA LEU A 57 -20.28 -5.33 13.50
C LEU A 57 -19.97 -4.90 12.05
N LYS A 58 -19.03 -3.97 11.88
CA LYS A 58 -18.60 -3.52 10.55
C LYS A 58 -17.96 -4.66 9.76
N LEU A 59 -18.44 -4.86 8.53
CA LEU A 59 -17.93 -5.90 7.62
C LEU A 59 -16.42 -5.77 7.43
N LEU A 60 -15.95 -4.56 7.09
CA LEU A 60 -14.53 -4.31 6.86
C LEU A 60 -13.66 -4.65 8.07
N THR A 61 -14.13 -4.30 9.28
CA THR A 61 -13.41 -4.59 10.53
C THR A 61 -13.29 -6.10 10.77
N ALA A 62 -14.35 -6.87 10.52
CA ALA A 62 -14.31 -8.32 10.64
C ALA A 62 -13.37 -8.96 9.62
N LEU A 63 -13.36 -8.47 8.37
CA LEU A 63 -12.49 -9.00 7.32
C LEU A 63 -11.01 -8.68 7.54
N GLU A 64 -10.70 -7.46 7.98
CA GLU A 64 -9.33 -7.02 8.28
C GLU A 64 -8.74 -7.69 9.54
N ALA A 65 -9.56 -8.29 10.41
CA ALA A 65 -9.10 -8.98 11.62
C ALA A 65 -8.48 -10.36 11.33
N ARG A 66 -8.83 -11.00 10.21
CA ARG A 66 -8.43 -12.37 9.90
C ARG A 66 -6.90 -12.51 9.67
N PRO A 67 -6.29 -13.67 10.00
CA PRO A 67 -4.93 -14.00 9.60
C PRO A 67 -4.71 -13.81 8.10
N GLY A 68 -3.62 -13.14 7.73
CA GLY A 68 -3.26 -12.91 6.33
C GLY A 68 -4.15 -11.90 5.58
N ALA A 69 -5.09 -11.23 6.25
CA ALA A 69 -5.87 -10.16 5.62
C ALA A 69 -4.98 -8.96 5.28
N LYS A 70 -4.71 -8.75 3.99
CA LYS A 70 -4.05 -7.52 3.52
C LYS A 70 -5.11 -6.43 3.38
N LYS A 71 -5.05 -5.40 4.23
CA LYS A 71 -6.08 -4.33 4.31
C LYS A 71 -6.44 -3.73 2.95
N VAL A 72 -5.44 -3.47 2.12
CA VAL A 72 -5.64 -2.95 0.75
C VAL A 72 -6.41 -3.95 -0.11
N LEU A 73 -6.03 -5.24 -0.08
CA LEU A 73 -6.73 -6.28 -0.84
C LEU A 73 -8.17 -6.47 -0.34
N THR A 74 -8.39 -6.45 0.98
CA THR A 74 -9.71 -6.59 1.57
C THR A 74 -10.66 -5.50 1.08
N ARG A 75 -10.21 -4.25 1.06
CA ARG A 75 -11.01 -3.11 0.56
C ARG A 75 -11.31 -3.22 -0.93
N ARG A 76 -10.29 -3.58 -1.73
CA ARG A 76 -10.46 -3.77 -3.18
C ARG A 76 -11.40 -4.92 -3.53
N ALA A 77 -11.36 -6.02 -2.78
CA ALA A 77 -12.30 -7.11 -2.93
C ALA A 77 -13.75 -6.63 -2.69
N LEU A 78 -13.97 -5.77 -1.69
CA LEU A 78 -15.29 -5.17 -1.47
C LEU A 78 -15.69 -4.24 -2.62
N ASP A 79 -14.79 -3.38 -3.09
CA ASP A 79 -15.05 -2.47 -4.20
C ASP A 79 -15.38 -3.22 -5.50
N ALA A 80 -14.62 -4.28 -5.82
CA ALA A 80 -14.85 -5.14 -6.99
C ALA A 80 -16.20 -5.88 -6.92
N LEU A 81 -16.66 -6.19 -5.70
CA LEU A 81 -17.97 -6.81 -5.47
C LEU A 81 -19.12 -5.78 -5.43
N GLY A 82 -18.84 -4.49 -5.56
CA GLY A 82 -19.81 -3.40 -5.42
C GLY A 82 -20.34 -3.24 -4.00
N VAL A 83 -19.56 -3.67 -3.00
CA VAL A 83 -19.94 -3.69 -1.58
C VAL A 83 -19.34 -2.46 -0.89
N SER A 84 -20.19 -1.62 -0.29
CA SER A 84 -19.71 -0.44 0.44
C SER A 84 -18.92 -0.85 1.69
N GLN A 85 -17.78 -0.21 1.90
CA GLN A 85 -16.88 -0.46 3.05
C GLN A 85 -17.49 -0.03 4.41
N SER A 86 -18.58 0.73 4.40
CA SER A 86 -19.22 1.27 5.61
C SER A 86 -20.34 0.38 6.15
N ILE A 87 -20.69 -0.73 5.48
CA ILE A 87 -21.80 -1.59 5.90
C ILE A 87 -21.45 -2.46 7.11
N THR A 88 -22.47 -2.95 7.78
CA THR A 88 -22.37 -3.98 8.82
C THR A 88 -22.55 -5.38 8.22
N LEU A 89 -22.17 -6.42 8.98
CA LEU A 89 -22.30 -7.82 8.56
C LEU A 89 -23.75 -8.20 8.22
N GLY A 90 -24.73 -7.66 8.97
CA GLY A 90 -26.15 -7.90 8.75
C GLY A 90 -26.69 -7.29 7.44
N GLN A 91 -26.05 -6.23 6.94
CA GLN A 91 -26.47 -5.52 5.73
C GLN A 91 -25.99 -6.17 4.42
N LEU A 92 -25.07 -7.14 4.50
CA LEU A 92 -24.56 -7.85 3.32
C LEU A 92 -25.53 -8.96 2.90
N ASP A 93 -25.97 -8.96 1.63
CA ASP A 93 -26.89 -9.97 1.10
C ASP A 93 -26.23 -11.35 0.88
N GLY A 94 -27.06 -12.40 0.79
CA GLY A 94 -26.59 -13.78 0.64
C GLY A 94 -25.69 -14.02 -0.59
N PRO A 95 -26.06 -13.53 -1.80
CA PRO A 95 -25.20 -13.62 -2.97
C PRO A 95 -23.83 -12.94 -2.79
N ALA A 96 -23.77 -11.77 -2.15
CA ALA A 96 -22.53 -11.06 -1.87
C ALA A 96 -21.68 -11.80 -0.82
N ARG A 97 -22.29 -12.42 0.21
CA ARG A 97 -21.58 -13.30 1.15
C ARG A 97 -20.89 -14.46 0.42
N HIS A 98 -21.60 -15.11 -0.51
CA HIS A 98 -21.05 -16.23 -1.26
C HIS A 98 -19.86 -15.81 -2.15
N ARG A 99 -20.00 -14.69 -2.87
CA ARG A 99 -18.88 -14.14 -3.67
C ARG A 99 -17.70 -13.76 -2.79
N LEU A 100 -17.96 -13.15 -1.63
CA LEU A 100 -16.93 -12.75 -0.70
C LEU A 100 -16.17 -13.95 -0.10
N ALA A 101 -16.89 -15.00 0.29
CA ALA A 101 -16.29 -16.25 0.73
C ALA A 101 -15.38 -16.85 -0.35
N ALA A 102 -15.83 -16.87 -1.61
CA ALA A 102 -15.02 -17.34 -2.74
C ALA A 102 -13.76 -16.50 -2.97
N THR A 103 -13.84 -15.17 -2.87
CA THR A 103 -12.68 -14.27 -3.01
C THR A 103 -11.61 -14.50 -1.94
N PHE A 104 -12.01 -14.96 -0.75
CA PHE A 104 -11.12 -15.09 0.41
C PHE A 104 -10.85 -16.54 0.84
N ALA A 105 -11.28 -17.53 0.06
CA ALA A 105 -11.14 -18.97 0.34
C ALA A 105 -9.72 -19.50 0.09
N ASP A 106 -8.88 -18.78 -0.64
CA ASP A 106 -7.50 -19.16 -0.90
C ASP A 106 -6.54 -17.99 -0.59
N PRO A 107 -5.78 -18.05 0.52
CA PRO A 107 -4.78 -17.03 0.88
C PRO A 107 -3.55 -17.02 -0.06
N ALA A 108 -3.44 -18.01 -0.95
CA ALA A 108 -2.43 -18.09 -2.01
C ALA A 108 -3.01 -17.84 -3.42
N ALA A 109 -4.32 -17.58 -3.56
CA ALA A 109 -4.90 -17.26 -4.85
C ALA A 109 -4.36 -15.92 -5.34
N PRO A 110 -3.83 -15.84 -6.58
CA PRO A 110 -3.49 -14.56 -7.17
C PRO A 110 -4.73 -13.67 -7.22
N ASP A 111 -4.54 -12.39 -6.90
CA ASP A 111 -5.57 -11.35 -7.06
C ASP A 111 -6.19 -11.50 -8.47
N PRO A 112 -7.52 -11.70 -8.61
CA PRO A 112 -8.14 -11.81 -9.93
C PRO A 112 -7.93 -10.54 -10.78
N ALA A 113 -7.59 -9.40 -10.16
CA ALA A 113 -7.16 -8.17 -10.81
C ALA A 113 -5.62 -7.99 -10.93
N ALA A 114 -4.80 -8.92 -10.43
CA ALA A 114 -3.36 -8.96 -10.74
C ALA A 114 -3.10 -9.57 -12.13
N SER A 115 -4.10 -10.15 -12.79
CA SER A 115 -3.98 -10.78 -14.10
C SER A 115 -4.13 -9.84 -15.31
N GLU A 116 -4.32 -8.53 -15.13
CA GLU A 116 -4.46 -7.60 -16.28
C GLU A 116 -3.13 -7.06 -16.81
N PHE A 117 -2.00 -7.37 -16.16
CA PHE A 117 -0.70 -6.82 -16.53
C PHE A 117 0.31 -7.87 -17.01
N ASP A 118 0.51 -7.86 -18.33
CA ASP A 118 1.38 -8.79 -19.03
C ASP A 118 2.88 -8.41 -19.03
N GLY A 119 3.24 -7.22 -18.57
CA GLY A 119 4.65 -6.81 -18.42
C GLY A 119 5.25 -7.26 -17.09
N VAL A 120 6.56 -7.12 -16.94
CA VAL A 120 7.22 -7.24 -15.62
C VAL A 120 7.09 -5.93 -14.85
N ILE A 121 7.09 -6.03 -13.51
CA ILE A 121 7.09 -4.87 -12.62
C ILE A 121 8.45 -4.76 -11.97
N ILE A 122 9.02 -3.56 -12.04
CA ILE A 122 10.31 -3.22 -11.46
C ILE A 122 10.12 -2.07 -10.48
N VAL A 123 10.75 -2.17 -9.32
CA VAL A 123 10.79 -1.10 -8.33
C VAL A 123 12.24 -0.70 -8.12
N ILE A 124 12.55 0.56 -8.40
CA ILE A 124 13.83 1.19 -8.06
C ILE A 124 13.62 2.01 -6.80
N SER A 125 14.16 1.51 -5.69
CA SER A 125 14.14 2.14 -4.38
C SER A 125 15.55 2.53 -3.94
N GLY A 126 15.68 3.24 -2.82
CA GLY A 126 16.96 3.72 -2.33
C GLY A 126 16.87 5.12 -1.71
N PRO A 127 17.83 5.50 -0.84
CA PRO A 127 17.74 6.73 -0.10
C PRO A 127 17.95 7.97 -0.96
N GLY A 128 17.76 9.14 -0.34
CA GLY A 128 18.05 10.40 -0.99
C GLY A 128 19.52 10.49 -1.38
N GLY A 129 19.81 10.93 -2.61
CA GLY A 129 21.18 11.20 -3.07
C GLY A 129 21.88 10.03 -3.76
N VAL A 130 21.23 8.86 -3.87
CA VAL A 130 21.83 7.67 -4.52
C VAL A 130 21.75 7.67 -6.04
N GLY A 131 20.99 8.59 -6.65
CA GLY A 131 20.92 8.74 -8.13
C GLY A 131 19.77 8.02 -8.84
N LYS A 132 18.74 7.56 -8.12
CA LYS A 132 17.57 6.86 -8.69
C LYS A 132 16.99 7.51 -9.95
N GLY A 133 16.58 8.78 -9.87
CA GLY A 133 16.01 9.47 -11.03
C GLY A 133 16.93 9.52 -12.26
N THR A 134 18.25 9.68 -12.06
CA THR A 134 19.23 9.64 -13.17
C THR A 134 19.27 8.25 -13.80
N ILE A 135 19.29 7.20 -12.98
CA ILE A 135 19.29 5.80 -13.43
C ILE A 135 17.99 5.48 -14.18
N VAL A 136 16.84 5.83 -13.59
CA VAL A 136 15.52 5.58 -14.18
C VAL A 136 15.37 6.29 -15.51
N GLN A 137 15.79 7.56 -15.59
CA GLN A 137 15.76 8.28 -16.87
C GLN A 137 16.62 7.58 -17.92
N ARG A 138 17.83 7.13 -17.55
CA ARG A 138 18.71 6.42 -18.47
C ARG A 138 18.12 5.09 -18.96
N LEU A 139 17.47 4.35 -18.07
CA LEU A 139 16.76 3.12 -18.43
C LEU A 139 15.61 3.40 -19.42
N LEU A 140 14.81 4.44 -19.18
CA LEU A 140 13.71 4.84 -20.06
C LEU A 140 14.20 5.30 -21.44
N ASP A 141 15.35 5.99 -21.50
CA ASP A 141 15.95 6.44 -22.76
C ASP A 141 16.52 5.29 -23.61
N GLU A 142 16.88 4.16 -22.98
CA GLU A 142 17.50 3.00 -23.63
C GLU A 142 16.53 1.83 -23.87
N ASP A 143 15.33 1.85 -23.27
CA ASP A 143 14.33 0.78 -23.39
C ASP A 143 12.90 1.33 -23.48
N ASP A 144 12.39 1.46 -24.71
CA ASP A 144 11.05 1.95 -25.03
C ASP A 144 9.91 1.09 -24.44
N ARG A 145 10.19 -0.13 -23.96
CA ARG A 145 9.17 -0.98 -23.31
C ARG A 145 8.94 -0.59 -21.85
N LEU A 146 9.83 0.22 -21.25
CA LEU A 146 9.67 0.65 -19.87
C LEU A 146 8.70 1.83 -19.78
N TRP A 147 7.68 1.69 -18.95
CA TRP A 147 6.74 2.74 -18.63
C TRP A 147 6.89 3.16 -17.16
N LEU A 148 7.24 4.42 -16.93
CA LEU A 148 7.37 4.97 -15.59
C LEU A 148 6.01 5.23 -14.96
N SER A 149 5.74 4.57 -13.83
CA SER A 149 4.62 4.89 -12.96
C SER A 149 4.90 6.19 -12.20
N ARG A 150 4.51 7.32 -12.81
CA ARG A 150 4.76 8.66 -12.28
C ARG A 150 3.91 8.93 -11.05
N SER A 151 4.56 9.21 -9.93
CA SER A 151 3.91 9.63 -8.69
C SER A 151 3.09 10.91 -8.88
N TRP A 152 1.98 11.02 -8.15
CA TRP A 152 1.18 12.23 -8.07
C TRP A 152 1.61 13.05 -6.86
N THR A 153 1.50 14.37 -6.98
CA THR A 153 1.65 15.25 -5.82
C THR A 153 0.81 16.51 -5.93
N THR A 154 0.36 17.02 -4.78
CA THR A 154 -0.39 18.30 -4.70
C THR A 154 0.49 19.50 -4.36
N ARG A 155 1.79 19.29 -4.10
CA ARG A 155 2.71 20.41 -3.89
C ARG A 155 2.95 21.15 -5.20
N ALA A 156 3.32 22.42 -5.08
CA ALA A 156 3.84 23.16 -6.21
C ALA A 156 5.15 22.52 -6.74
N ARG A 157 5.29 22.54 -8.08
CA ARG A 157 6.56 22.21 -8.75
C ARG A 157 7.66 23.16 -8.29
N ARG A 158 8.84 22.64 -7.95
CA ARG A 158 10.01 23.44 -7.60
C ARG A 158 10.76 23.88 -8.85
N ASP A 159 11.50 24.96 -8.74
CA ASP A 159 12.37 25.42 -9.82
C ASP A 159 13.41 24.35 -10.17
N GLY A 160 13.51 24.03 -11.47
CA GLY A 160 14.41 22.99 -11.99
C GLY A 160 13.83 21.57 -12.04
N GLU A 161 12.64 21.32 -11.50
CA GLU A 161 11.99 20.01 -11.68
C GLU A 161 11.41 19.88 -13.11
N PRO A 162 11.65 18.74 -13.80
CA PRO A 162 11.00 18.45 -15.06
C PRO A 162 9.48 18.56 -14.97
N ALA A 163 8.84 19.02 -16.04
CA ALA A 163 7.39 19.20 -16.08
C ALA A 163 6.63 17.89 -15.85
N ASP A 164 7.27 16.76 -16.13
CA ASP A 164 6.72 15.42 -16.06
C ASP A 164 7.33 14.56 -14.93
N ALA A 165 8.10 15.17 -14.03
CA ALA A 165 8.67 14.48 -12.86
C ALA A 165 7.59 13.90 -11.93
N TYR A 166 6.43 14.56 -11.88
CA TYR A 166 5.23 14.13 -11.16
C TYR A 166 4.00 14.39 -12.02
N ARG A 167 2.91 13.69 -11.69
CA ARG A 167 1.59 14.21 -12.01
C ARG A 167 1.22 15.29 -10.98
N TRP A 168 1.34 16.55 -11.42
CA TRP A 168 0.90 17.70 -10.63
C TRP A 168 -0.63 17.71 -10.58
N ALA A 169 -1.19 17.49 -9.38
CA ALA A 169 -2.62 17.42 -9.17
C ALA A 169 -3.08 18.50 -8.18
N THR A 170 -4.30 18.97 -8.33
CA THR A 170 -4.97 19.74 -7.28
C THR A 170 -5.34 18.83 -6.10
N PRO A 171 -5.53 19.37 -4.88
CA PRO A 171 -6.05 18.59 -3.75
C PRO A 171 -7.35 17.86 -4.07
N GLU A 172 -8.25 18.50 -4.83
CA GLU A 172 -9.53 17.93 -5.23
C GLU A 172 -9.36 16.72 -6.18
N GLU A 173 -8.49 16.84 -7.19
CA GLU A 173 -8.18 15.73 -8.10
C GLU A 173 -7.53 14.56 -7.38
N PHE A 174 -6.60 14.84 -6.45
CA PHE A 174 -5.94 13.83 -5.65
C PHE A 174 -6.94 13.08 -4.77
N ALA A 175 -7.80 13.82 -4.05
CA ALA A 175 -8.81 13.25 -3.19
C ALA A 175 -9.82 12.40 -3.96
N ALA A 176 -10.27 12.87 -5.13
CA ALA A 176 -11.16 12.11 -6.01
C ALA A 176 -10.51 10.81 -6.50
N HIS A 177 -9.24 10.87 -6.91
CA HIS A 177 -8.50 9.68 -7.36
C HIS A 177 -8.27 8.68 -6.21
N ALA A 178 -7.92 9.17 -5.02
CA ALA A 178 -7.78 8.35 -3.83
C ALA A 178 -9.10 7.67 -3.42
N ALA A 179 -10.21 8.41 -3.44
CA ALA A 179 -11.54 7.88 -3.15
C ALA A 179 -11.99 6.80 -4.15
N ALA A 180 -11.51 6.86 -5.39
CA ALA A 180 -11.74 5.86 -6.42
C ALA A 180 -10.78 4.66 -6.36
N GLY A 181 -9.92 4.55 -5.34
CA GLY A 181 -8.93 3.47 -5.24
C GLY A 181 -7.81 3.56 -6.27
N GLY A 182 -7.54 4.77 -6.78
CA GLY A 182 -6.59 5.02 -7.87
C GLY A 182 -5.11 4.95 -7.47
N PHE A 183 -4.79 4.84 -6.18
CA PHE A 183 -3.42 4.74 -5.70
C PHE A 183 -3.10 3.34 -5.18
N LEU A 184 -1.87 2.89 -5.41
CA LEU A 184 -1.29 1.77 -4.68
C LEU A 184 -1.10 2.14 -3.21
N GLU A 185 -0.53 3.33 -3.00
CA GLU A 185 -0.33 3.95 -1.70
C GLU A 185 -0.32 5.47 -1.84
N TRP A 186 -0.63 6.16 -0.76
CA TRP A 186 -0.45 7.60 -0.67
C TRP A 186 -0.28 8.04 0.78
N VAL A 187 0.34 9.20 0.95
CA VAL A 187 0.60 9.83 2.23
C VAL A 187 0.20 11.30 2.20
N GLU A 188 -0.23 11.80 3.34
CA GLU A 188 -0.48 13.22 3.58
C GLU A 188 0.71 13.78 4.38
N PHE A 189 1.39 14.76 3.79
CA PHE A 189 2.33 15.63 4.50
C PHE A 189 1.58 16.88 4.98
N LEU A 190 2.19 17.61 5.91
CA LEU A 190 1.59 18.80 6.55
C LEU A 190 0.89 19.76 5.57
N ASP A 191 1.46 19.96 4.38
CA ASP A 191 1.00 20.92 3.38
C ASP A 191 0.71 20.32 1.99
N TYR A 192 0.89 19.02 1.77
CA TYR A 192 0.62 18.37 0.48
C TYR A 192 0.42 16.86 0.58
N CYS A 193 -0.19 16.26 -0.43
CA CYS A 193 -0.28 14.82 -0.60
C CYS A 193 0.70 14.31 -1.66
N GLN A 194 1.12 13.06 -1.52
CA GLN A 194 1.88 12.34 -2.53
C GLN A 194 1.38 10.90 -2.63
N GLY A 195 1.28 10.35 -3.84
CA GLY A 195 0.77 9.01 -4.05
C GLY A 195 1.33 8.33 -5.27
N SER A 196 1.51 7.01 -5.17
CA SER A 196 1.94 6.13 -6.26
C SER A 196 0.68 5.59 -6.94
N PRO A 197 0.37 5.98 -8.19
CA PRO A 197 -0.88 5.58 -8.82
C PRO A 197 -0.90 4.09 -9.12
N MET A 198 -2.10 3.56 -9.31
CA MET A 198 -2.28 2.30 -10.01
C MET A 198 -1.66 2.43 -11.40
N PRO A 199 -0.70 1.57 -11.78
CA PRO A 199 -0.11 1.67 -13.10
C PRO A 199 -1.16 1.32 -14.15
N ALA A 200 -1.22 2.13 -15.21
CA ALA A 200 -2.05 1.90 -16.38
C ALA A 200 -1.19 2.09 -17.65
N PRO A 201 -0.17 1.23 -17.84
CA PRO A 201 0.75 1.32 -18.96
C PRO A 201 0.07 0.94 -20.27
N PRO A 202 0.61 1.35 -21.43
CA PRO A 202 0.17 0.80 -22.71
C PRO A 202 0.41 -0.72 -22.77
N GLU A 203 -0.36 -1.41 -23.61
CA GLU A 203 -0.23 -2.86 -23.78
C GLU A 203 1.22 -3.25 -24.14
N GLY A 204 1.69 -4.36 -23.57
CA GLY A 204 3.03 -4.90 -23.82
C GLY A 204 4.20 -4.16 -23.15
N HIS A 205 3.94 -3.11 -22.37
CA HIS A 205 4.98 -2.39 -21.62
C HIS A 205 5.21 -3.02 -20.25
N ASP A 206 6.44 -2.90 -19.78
CA ASP A 206 6.84 -3.20 -18.41
C ASP A 206 6.69 -1.94 -17.55
N VAL A 207 6.43 -2.09 -16.26
CA VAL A 207 6.22 -0.95 -15.36
C VAL A 207 7.44 -0.77 -14.48
N ILE A 208 7.96 0.45 -14.43
CA ILE A 208 9.00 0.84 -13.49
C ILE A 208 8.44 1.85 -12.47
N PHE A 209 8.68 1.60 -11.19
CA PHE A 209 8.38 2.51 -10.09
C PHE A 209 9.68 3.11 -9.54
N GLU A 210 9.71 4.43 -9.34
CA GLU A 210 10.75 5.12 -8.57
C GLU A 210 10.14 5.58 -7.23
N ILE A 211 10.22 4.73 -6.20
CA ILE A 211 9.55 4.93 -4.90
C ILE A 211 10.46 4.50 -3.75
N ASP A 212 10.06 4.72 -2.50
CA ASP A 212 10.86 4.26 -1.35
C ASP A 212 10.61 2.78 -1.03
N VAL A 213 11.28 2.27 0.01
CA VAL A 213 11.21 0.86 0.40
C VAL A 213 9.83 0.48 0.94
N ALA A 214 9.10 1.42 1.56
CA ALA A 214 7.73 1.16 1.99
C ALA A 214 6.83 0.97 0.77
N GLY A 215 6.99 1.83 -0.25
CA GLY A 215 6.32 1.66 -1.53
C GLY A 215 6.68 0.35 -2.24
N ALA A 216 7.95 -0.09 -2.17
CA ALA A 216 8.37 -1.39 -2.69
C ALA A 216 7.62 -2.55 -2.01
N ALA A 217 7.40 -2.48 -0.70
CA ALA A 217 6.61 -3.47 0.02
C ALA A 217 5.15 -3.48 -0.45
N SER A 218 4.54 -2.30 -0.63
CA SER A 218 3.20 -2.14 -1.20
C SER A 218 3.08 -2.77 -2.60
N VAL A 219 4.11 -2.64 -3.44
CA VAL A 219 4.17 -3.28 -4.77
C VAL A 219 4.23 -4.81 -4.60
N LEU A 220 5.15 -5.34 -3.80
CA LEU A 220 5.30 -6.79 -3.60
C LEU A 220 4.08 -7.45 -2.98
N GLU A 221 3.35 -6.74 -2.11
CA GLU A 221 2.10 -7.25 -1.55
C GLU A 221 1.06 -7.57 -2.63
N ARG A 222 1.11 -6.84 -3.75
CA ARG A 222 0.18 -6.98 -4.87
C ARG A 222 0.75 -7.82 -6.02
N TRP A 223 2.00 -7.60 -6.35
CA TRP A 223 2.72 -8.26 -7.43
C TRP A 223 3.95 -8.94 -6.84
N GLY A 224 3.74 -10.15 -6.29
CA GLY A 224 4.78 -10.90 -5.59
C GLY A 224 5.94 -11.37 -6.48
N ASP A 225 5.80 -11.26 -7.80
CA ASP A 225 6.84 -11.52 -8.79
C ASP A 225 7.59 -10.25 -9.24
N ALA A 226 7.30 -9.09 -8.64
CA ALA A 226 7.99 -7.84 -8.95
C ALA A 226 9.48 -7.90 -8.62
N VAL A 227 10.30 -7.27 -9.46
CA VAL A 227 11.74 -7.10 -9.23
C VAL A 227 11.95 -5.86 -8.36
N THR A 228 12.34 -6.05 -7.11
CA THR A 228 12.66 -4.94 -6.21
C THR A 228 14.17 -4.74 -6.14
N VAL A 229 14.62 -3.55 -6.57
CA VAL A 229 16.03 -3.17 -6.51
C VAL A 229 16.18 -1.98 -5.56
N PHE A 230 17.15 -2.06 -4.66
CA PHE A 230 17.56 -1.00 -3.77
C PHE A 230 18.90 -0.45 -4.23
N ILE A 231 18.90 0.81 -4.65
CA ILE A 231 20.09 1.54 -5.06
C ILE A 231 20.74 2.16 -3.83
N ASP A 232 22.00 1.87 -3.61
CA ASP A 232 22.80 2.51 -2.56
C ASP A 232 24.06 3.16 -3.14
N THR A 233 24.73 3.98 -2.34
CA THR A 233 26.08 4.48 -2.61
C THR A 233 27.15 3.57 -2.01
N PRO A 234 28.40 3.63 -2.47
CA PRO A 234 29.49 2.85 -1.88
C PRO A 234 29.68 3.11 -0.37
N ASN A 235 29.42 4.33 0.07
CA ASN A 235 29.54 4.74 1.46
C ASN A 235 28.79 6.05 1.74
N ARG A 236 28.61 6.34 3.03
CA ARG A 236 27.94 7.56 3.52
C ARG A 236 28.60 8.87 3.06
N ILE A 237 29.93 8.89 2.88
CA ILE A 237 30.65 10.10 2.46
C ILE A 237 30.24 10.48 1.03
N GLU A 238 30.15 9.48 0.14
CA GLU A 238 29.66 9.67 -1.24
C GLU A 238 28.20 10.13 -1.26
N GLN A 239 27.34 9.52 -0.44
CA GLN A 239 25.94 9.96 -0.32
C GLN A 239 25.83 11.43 0.10
N GLU A 240 26.58 11.82 1.14
CA GLU A 240 26.61 13.19 1.63
C GLU A 240 27.13 14.17 0.57
N ALA A 241 28.19 13.80 -0.15
CA ALA A 241 28.75 14.59 -1.24
C ALA A 241 27.71 14.82 -2.35
N ARG A 242 26.98 13.78 -2.76
CA ARG A 242 25.91 13.88 -3.77
C ARG A 242 24.75 14.75 -3.31
N LEU A 243 24.32 14.60 -2.06
CA LEU A 243 23.26 15.44 -1.47
C LEU A 243 23.68 16.91 -1.40
N ARG A 244 24.92 17.19 -1.02
CA ARG A 244 25.49 18.53 -1.02
C ARG A 244 25.58 19.09 -2.44
N GLY A 245 26.01 18.28 -3.42
CA GLY A 245 26.06 18.65 -4.83
C GLY A 245 24.69 19.01 -5.42
N ARG A 246 23.61 18.40 -4.90
CA ARG A 246 22.23 18.77 -5.25
C ARG A 246 21.76 20.09 -4.63
N GLY A 247 22.50 20.64 -3.67
CA GLY A 247 22.15 21.88 -2.99
C GLY A 247 21.22 21.70 -1.78
N ASP A 248 21.14 20.50 -1.20
CA ASP A 248 20.41 20.30 0.06
C ASP A 248 21.12 21.05 1.23
N SER A 249 20.33 21.61 2.16
CA SER A 249 20.88 22.26 3.35
C SER A 249 21.50 21.23 4.31
N PRO A 250 22.47 21.62 5.17
CA PRO A 250 23.07 20.71 6.14
C PRO A 250 22.06 19.94 6.99
N GLU A 251 20.97 20.60 7.40
CA GLU A 251 19.89 19.98 8.19
C GLU A 251 19.15 18.91 7.38
N ARG A 252 18.84 19.19 6.11
CA ARG A 252 18.20 18.22 5.21
C ARG A 252 19.13 17.05 4.89
N ILE A 253 20.43 17.30 4.71
CA ILE A 253 21.43 16.25 4.52
C ILE A 253 21.44 15.31 5.72
N ALA A 254 21.56 15.84 6.93
CA ALA A 254 21.57 15.03 8.16
C ALA A 254 20.29 14.18 8.30
N GLN A 255 19.11 14.77 8.03
CA GLN A 255 17.84 14.03 8.05
C GLN A 255 17.79 12.90 7.02
N ARG A 256 18.29 13.14 5.80
CA ARG A 256 18.32 12.12 4.74
C ARG A 256 19.29 11.00 5.03
N LEU A 257 20.45 11.29 5.62
CA LEU A 257 21.42 10.28 6.03
C LEU A 257 20.86 9.40 7.15
N LEU A 258 20.14 9.96 8.12
CA LEU A 258 19.45 9.17 9.14
C LEU A 258 18.39 8.25 8.52
N LYS A 259 17.56 8.78 7.62
CA LYS A 259 16.55 7.98 6.91
C LYS A 259 17.19 6.88 6.06
N ALA A 260 18.40 7.10 5.54
CA ALA A 260 19.10 6.11 4.73
C ALA A 260 19.37 4.81 5.49
N ASP A 261 19.79 4.89 6.76
CA ASP A 261 20.06 3.69 7.56
C ASP A 261 18.77 2.87 7.78
N GLU A 262 17.63 3.55 7.98
CA GLU A 262 16.32 2.92 8.12
C GLU A 262 15.88 2.24 6.82
N GLU A 263 16.07 2.91 5.68
CA GLU A 263 15.73 2.36 4.36
C GLU A 263 16.60 1.15 4.00
N VAL A 264 17.90 1.17 4.30
CA VAL A 264 18.80 0.02 4.09
C VAL A 264 18.32 -1.19 4.89
N ALA A 265 18.01 -1.00 6.18
CA ALA A 265 17.51 -2.09 7.03
C ALA A 265 16.17 -2.64 6.52
N ALA A 266 15.27 -1.75 6.08
CA ALA A 266 13.99 -2.15 5.50
C ALA A 266 14.17 -2.93 4.19
N ALA A 267 15.10 -2.51 3.32
CA ALA A 267 15.35 -3.15 2.03
C ALA A 267 15.91 -4.57 2.22
N PHE A 268 16.83 -4.74 3.15
CA PHE A 268 17.35 -6.06 3.52
C PHE A 268 16.24 -6.97 4.06
N LYS A 269 15.36 -6.45 4.93
CA LYS A 269 14.22 -7.20 5.46
C LYS A 269 13.22 -7.60 4.36
N LEU A 270 13.02 -6.74 3.38
CA LEU A 270 12.13 -6.97 2.25
C LEU A 270 12.72 -7.93 1.20
N GLY A 271 14.04 -8.16 1.24
CA GLY A 271 14.75 -9.01 0.29
C GLY A 271 14.97 -8.34 -1.06
N CYS A 272 15.12 -7.01 -1.10
CA CYS A 272 15.47 -6.28 -2.32
C CYS A 272 16.86 -6.70 -2.82
N GLU A 273 17.02 -6.78 -4.13
CA GLU A 273 18.34 -6.85 -4.75
C GLU A 273 19.08 -5.52 -4.50
N VAL A 274 20.31 -5.56 -4.00
CA VAL A 274 21.07 -4.34 -3.67
C VAL A 274 22.08 -4.05 -4.77
N VAL A 275 21.98 -2.86 -5.37
CA VAL A 275 22.92 -2.39 -6.40
C VAL A 275 23.63 -1.13 -5.91
N ILE A 276 24.97 -1.17 -5.96
CA ILE A 276 25.80 -0.03 -5.54
C ILE A 276 26.05 0.87 -6.75
N ASN A 277 25.51 2.09 -6.70
CA ASN A 277 25.72 3.10 -7.72
C ASN A 277 27.02 3.87 -7.50
N ASP A 278 28.14 3.23 -7.79
CA ASP A 278 29.46 3.87 -7.88
C ASP A 278 29.70 4.48 -9.28
N ASP A 279 29.41 3.68 -10.30
CA ASP A 279 29.48 4.04 -11.71
C ASP A 279 28.10 3.91 -12.37
N LEU A 280 27.66 4.95 -13.07
CA LEU A 280 26.31 5.02 -13.64
C LEU A 280 26.12 3.98 -14.75
N ASP A 281 27.10 3.82 -15.64
CA ASP A 281 26.98 2.93 -16.79
C ASP A 281 26.93 1.46 -16.33
N ALA A 282 27.79 1.08 -15.39
CA ALA A 282 27.78 -0.25 -14.78
C ALA A 282 26.45 -0.52 -14.03
N THR A 283 25.93 0.48 -13.31
CA THR A 283 24.65 0.37 -12.60
C THR A 283 23.50 0.14 -13.57
N VAL A 284 23.43 0.90 -14.66
CA VAL A 284 22.38 0.77 -15.67
C VAL A 284 22.47 -0.58 -16.38
N ALA A 285 23.67 -1.04 -16.74
CA ALA A 285 23.86 -2.35 -17.35
C ALA A 285 23.40 -3.50 -16.45
N GLU A 286 23.66 -3.40 -15.14
CA GLU A 286 23.21 -4.40 -14.17
C GLU A 286 21.67 -4.41 -14.02
N LEU A 287 21.03 -3.24 -13.99
CA LEU A 287 19.56 -3.16 -13.96
C LEU A 287 18.91 -3.70 -15.23
N GLN A 288 19.51 -3.44 -16.39
CA GLN A 288 19.07 -4.02 -17.67
C GLN A 288 19.15 -5.54 -17.65
N ARG A 289 20.21 -6.11 -17.07
CA ARG A 289 20.34 -7.56 -16.88
C ARG A 289 19.20 -8.12 -16.03
N LEU A 290 18.93 -7.51 -14.87
CA LEU A 290 17.85 -7.93 -13.97
C LEU A 290 16.47 -7.84 -14.65
N ILE A 291 16.21 -6.77 -15.41
CA ILE A 291 14.97 -6.60 -16.19
C ILE A 291 14.85 -7.71 -17.24
N ALA A 292 15.91 -7.99 -17.98
CA ALA A 292 15.92 -9.04 -19.01
C ALA A 292 15.66 -10.43 -18.43
N GLU A 293 16.25 -10.75 -17.28
CA GLU A 293 16.03 -12.00 -16.56
C GLU A 293 14.58 -12.14 -16.10
N ALA A 294 13.99 -11.06 -15.56
CA ALA A 294 12.59 -11.06 -15.16
C ALA A 294 11.65 -11.28 -16.35
N ARG A 295 11.92 -10.61 -17.48
CA ARG A 295 11.16 -10.81 -18.73
C ARG A 295 11.24 -12.26 -19.21
N ALA A 296 12.43 -12.86 -19.21
CA ALA A 296 12.63 -14.24 -19.61
C ALA A 296 11.90 -15.21 -18.68
N LYS A 297 11.97 -14.99 -17.36
CA LYS A 297 11.24 -15.79 -16.36
C LYS A 297 9.73 -15.70 -16.55
N LYS A 298 9.20 -14.49 -16.78
CA LYS A 298 7.76 -14.28 -17.02
C LYS A 298 7.30 -14.91 -18.33
N ALA A 299 8.10 -14.83 -19.39
CA ALA A 299 7.82 -15.49 -20.66
C ALA A 299 7.82 -17.02 -20.54
N ALA A 300 8.72 -17.60 -19.74
CA ALA A 300 8.78 -19.04 -19.50
C ALA A 300 7.64 -19.59 -18.61
N ALA A 301 7.00 -18.73 -17.83
CA ALA A 301 5.86 -19.07 -16.98
C ALA A 301 4.50 -19.04 -17.71
N ARG A 302 4.48 -18.62 -18.99
CA ARG A 302 3.32 -18.63 -19.89
C ARG A 302 3.32 -19.87 -20.77
#